data_AF-A0A396JA75-F1
#
_entry.id   AF-A0A396JA75-F1
#
_cell.length_a   1.000
_cell.length_b   1.000
_cell.length_c   1.000
_cell.angle_alpha   90.00
_cell.angle_beta   90.00
_cell.angle_gamma   90.00
#
_symmetry.space_group_name_H-M   'P 1'
#
loop_
_entity.id
_entity.type
_entity.pdbx_description
1 polymer ?
#
loop_
_entity_poly.entity_id
_entity_poly.type
_entity_poly.pdbx_seq_one_letter_code
_entity_poly.pdbx_strand_id
1 'polypeptide(L)'
;MSCPNEKYGCRETIDYSQKTKHEEKCIYVPCYCPISGCDFVASSEVLSNHFSNKHEDSQIKFSYGQSFIVSLKSDDDAIILQEKYDGKLFILINSTITTLLGNAVNICCFGPNASESEYSYGIKARSQRCKLKLHSFVTNVQQVTLGTLSPEFLMIPNGSSKPLKLEICITCTNPVMQIFVRDLNGKIITLKVKSLDTIFSVKEQIHDKKTYPVQDQRLTFCCRQLHDSMTVADNNIQKDSTLHLTLRLLGD
;
A
#
# COMPACT_ATOMS: atom_id res chain seq x y z
N MET A 1 -15.87 19.83 16.28
CA MET A 1 -14.48 20.28 16.52
C MET A 1 -13.64 19.96 15.30
N SER A 2 -12.71 20.82 14.89
CA SER A 2 -11.82 20.51 13.76
C SER A 2 -10.83 19.41 14.12
N CYS A 3 -10.42 18.63 13.11
CA CYS A 3 -9.39 17.62 13.27
C CYS A 3 -8.04 18.25 13.65
N PRO A 4 -7.28 17.69 14.62
CA PRO A 4 -5.91 18.15 14.94
C PRO A 4 -4.94 18.11 13.74
N ASN A 5 -5.24 17.29 12.74
CA ASN A 5 -4.44 17.12 11.52
C ASN A 5 -4.85 18.07 10.39
N GLU A 6 -5.60 19.14 10.68
CA GLU A 6 -6.00 20.15 9.70
C GLU A 6 -4.79 20.77 8.99
N LYS A 7 -3.69 21.01 9.71
CA LYS A 7 -2.42 21.48 9.14
C LYS A 7 -1.79 20.53 8.10
N TYR A 8 -2.18 19.26 8.11
CA TYR A 8 -1.74 18.24 7.15
C TYR A 8 -2.78 17.97 6.06
N GLY A 9 -3.94 18.64 6.09
CA GLY A 9 -4.95 18.58 5.03
C GLY A 9 -6.32 18.05 5.47
N CYS A 10 -6.51 17.65 6.74
CA CYS A 10 -7.80 17.16 7.18
C CYS A 10 -8.84 18.27 7.31
N ARG A 11 -9.95 18.20 6.56
CA ARG A 11 -11.03 19.20 6.60
C ARG A 11 -12.28 18.72 7.34
N GLU A 12 -12.21 17.57 8.00
CA GLU A 12 -13.37 17.01 8.69
C GLU A 12 -13.67 17.76 9.98
N THR A 13 -14.95 18.02 10.20
CA THR A 13 -15.48 18.51 11.47
C THR A 13 -16.02 17.32 12.24
N ILE A 14 -15.44 17.06 13.40
CA ILE A 14 -15.67 15.85 14.19
C ILE A 14 -16.56 16.17 15.39
N ASP A 15 -17.57 15.33 15.62
CA ASP A 15 -18.29 15.33 16.90
C ASP A 15 -17.43 14.69 17.99
N TYR A 16 -17.53 15.19 19.22
CA TYR A 16 -16.74 14.70 20.35
C TYR A 16 -16.84 13.18 20.53
N SER A 17 -18.02 12.59 20.29
CA SER A 17 -18.27 11.14 20.41
C SER A 17 -17.62 10.29 19.32
N GLN A 18 -17.28 10.87 18.17
CA GLN A 18 -16.66 10.16 17.04
C GLN A 18 -15.17 10.46 16.89
N LYS A 19 -14.59 11.24 17.82
CA LYS A 19 -13.19 11.66 17.76
C LYS A 19 -12.22 10.49 17.61
N THR A 20 -12.32 9.48 18.46
CA THR A 20 -11.44 8.30 18.44
C THR A 20 -11.56 7.53 17.12
N LYS A 21 -12.78 7.29 16.65
CA LYS A 21 -13.03 6.59 15.38
C LYS A 21 -12.50 7.36 14.17
N HIS A 22 -12.57 8.69 14.19
CA HIS A 22 -11.95 9.52 13.16
C HIS A 22 -10.43 9.42 13.24
N GLU A 23 -9.83 9.57 14.42
CA GLU A 23 -8.38 9.53 14.61
C GLU A 23 -7.77 8.19 14.15
N GLU A 24 -8.44 7.06 14.38
CA GLU A 24 -8.05 5.73 13.89
C GLU A 24 -8.04 5.60 12.36
N LYS A 25 -8.77 6.47 11.64
CA LYS A 25 -8.94 6.42 10.18
C LYS A 25 -8.36 7.64 9.46
N CYS A 26 -7.90 8.64 10.19
CA CYS A 26 -7.45 9.91 9.63
C CYS A 26 -6.17 9.72 8.81
N ILE A 27 -6.30 9.68 7.49
CA ILE A 27 -5.17 9.50 6.55
C ILE A 27 -4.13 10.64 6.62
N TYR A 28 -4.51 11.78 7.21
CA TYR A 28 -3.66 12.96 7.39
C TYR A 28 -2.85 12.93 8.68
N VAL A 29 -2.87 11.82 9.43
CA VAL A 29 -2.00 11.63 10.58
C VAL A 29 -0.53 11.84 10.18
N PRO A 30 0.26 12.60 10.96
CA PRO A 30 1.67 12.80 10.66
C PRO A 30 2.46 11.52 10.81
N CYS A 31 3.12 11.11 9.74
CA CYS A 31 4.11 10.04 9.69
C CYS A 31 5.50 10.65 9.50
N TYR A 32 6.47 10.13 10.24
CA TYR A 32 7.85 10.61 10.28
C TYR A 32 8.73 9.76 9.37
N CYS A 33 9.65 10.39 8.66
CA CYS A 33 10.63 9.68 7.88
C CYS A 33 11.54 8.84 8.79
N PRO A 34 11.69 7.52 8.55
CA PRO A 34 12.57 6.65 9.33
C PRO A 34 14.07 6.80 8.98
N ILE A 35 14.42 7.60 7.96
CA ILE A 35 15.83 7.79 7.56
C ILE A 35 16.53 8.71 8.54
N SER A 36 17.64 8.25 9.11
CA SER A 36 18.45 9.02 10.04
C SER A 36 18.92 10.35 9.42
N GLY A 37 18.70 11.46 10.12
CA GLY A 37 19.01 12.81 9.64
C GLY A 37 17.97 13.44 8.71
N CYS A 38 16.80 12.80 8.53
CA CYS A 38 15.69 13.36 7.75
C CYS A 38 14.48 13.70 8.63
N ASP A 39 14.28 14.98 8.94
CA ASP A 39 13.18 15.46 9.80
C ASP A 39 11.85 15.65 9.04
N PHE A 40 11.65 14.91 7.95
CA PHE A 40 10.45 15.05 7.12
C PHE A 40 9.23 14.42 7.80
N VAL A 41 8.13 15.19 7.85
CA VAL A 41 6.86 14.77 8.49
C VAL A 41 5.69 15.18 7.59
N ALA A 42 4.84 14.22 7.24
CA ALA A 42 3.63 14.47 6.45
C ALA A 42 2.63 13.30 6.57
N SER A 43 1.50 13.35 5.86
CA SER A 43 0.62 12.18 5.72
C SER A 43 1.36 11.00 5.08
N SER A 44 0.85 9.78 5.26
CA SER A 44 1.49 8.57 4.70
C SER A 44 1.64 8.60 3.18
N GLU A 45 0.68 9.20 2.46
CA GLU A 45 0.75 9.38 1.01
C GLU A 45 1.83 10.38 0.59
N VAL A 46 1.94 11.51 1.28
CA VAL A 46 2.96 12.51 0.99
C VAL A 46 4.35 11.99 1.37
N LEU A 47 4.45 11.22 2.45
CA LEU A 47 5.68 10.52 2.85
C LEU A 47 6.15 9.53 1.77
N SER A 48 5.23 8.78 1.16
CA SER A 48 5.56 7.91 0.01
C SER A 48 6.17 8.66 -1.17
N ASN A 49 5.59 9.81 -1.52
CA ASN A 49 6.14 10.65 -2.58
C ASN A 49 7.51 11.22 -2.21
N HIS A 50 7.73 11.60 -0.94
CA HIS A 50 9.05 12.04 -0.45
C HIS A 50 10.11 10.96 -0.63
N PHE A 51 9.81 9.70 -0.29
CA PHE A 51 10.73 8.58 -0.49
C PHE A 51 11.12 8.37 -1.95
N SER A 52 10.13 8.45 -2.84
CA SER A 52 10.35 8.30 -4.28
C SER A 52 11.26 9.38 -4.88
N ASN A 53 11.32 10.56 -4.25
CA ASN A 53 12.08 11.71 -4.77
C ASN A 53 13.43 11.93 -4.08
N LYS A 54 13.53 11.67 -2.77
CA LYS A 54 14.71 11.98 -1.95
C LYS A 54 15.46 10.75 -1.42
N HIS A 55 14.84 9.57 -1.45
CA HIS A 55 15.40 8.33 -0.89
C HIS A 55 15.20 7.13 -1.83
N GLU A 56 15.22 7.36 -3.15
CA GLU A 56 14.94 6.31 -4.13
C GLU A 56 15.88 5.10 -3.98
N ASP A 57 17.15 5.33 -3.65
CA ASP A 57 18.17 4.29 -3.47
C ASP A 57 18.03 3.49 -2.17
N SER A 58 17.19 3.95 -1.22
CA SER A 58 17.04 3.37 0.13
C SER A 58 15.82 2.45 0.28
N GLN A 59 15.12 2.15 -0.82
CA GLN A 59 13.87 1.39 -0.79
C GLN A 59 13.88 0.18 -1.72
N ILE A 60 13.26 -0.91 -1.27
CA ILE A 60 13.00 -2.09 -2.09
C ILE A 60 11.58 -1.99 -2.66
N LYS A 61 11.47 -1.90 -3.99
CA LYS A 61 10.18 -1.87 -4.67
C LYS A 61 9.60 -3.28 -4.79
N PHE A 62 8.38 -3.50 -4.31
CA PHE A 62 7.68 -4.80 -4.38
C PHE A 62 6.27 -4.68 -4.98
N SER A 63 5.60 -5.82 -5.17
CA SER A 63 4.19 -5.88 -5.58
C SER A 63 3.43 -6.86 -4.69
N TYR A 64 2.20 -6.51 -4.34
CA TYR A 64 1.39 -7.38 -3.48
C TYR A 64 1.24 -8.79 -4.05
N GLY A 65 1.29 -9.80 -3.18
CA GLY A 65 1.15 -11.23 -3.52
C GLY A 65 2.38 -11.85 -4.17
N GLN A 66 3.38 -11.06 -4.58
CA GLN A 66 4.63 -11.58 -5.14
C GLN A 66 5.71 -11.69 -4.07
N SER A 67 6.30 -12.88 -3.93
CA SER A 67 7.46 -13.07 -3.06
C SER A 67 8.70 -12.35 -3.61
N PHE A 68 9.46 -11.72 -2.74
CA PHE A 68 10.77 -11.12 -3.05
C PHE A 68 11.77 -11.43 -1.95
N ILE A 69 13.08 -11.30 -2.24
CA ILE A 69 14.14 -11.62 -1.29
C ILE A 69 14.75 -10.33 -0.75
N VAL A 70 14.84 -10.24 0.58
CA VAL A 70 15.55 -9.18 1.30
C VAL A 70 16.78 -9.77 1.97
N SER A 71 17.92 -9.10 1.84
CA SER A 71 19.16 -9.48 2.50
C SER A 71 19.39 -8.57 3.70
N LEU A 72 19.20 -9.11 4.90
CA LEU A 72 19.32 -8.38 6.16
C LEU A 72 20.74 -8.56 6.73
N LYS A 73 21.48 -7.46 6.87
CA LYS A 73 22.77 -7.44 7.58
C LYS A 73 22.54 -7.24 9.08
N SER A 74 23.64 -7.27 9.83
CA SER A 74 23.59 -7.16 11.30
C SER A 74 23.31 -5.75 11.77
N ASP A 75 23.80 -4.79 10.99
CA ASP A 75 23.77 -3.36 11.29
C ASP A 75 22.59 -2.67 10.59
N ASP A 76 21.77 -3.44 9.85
CA ASP A 76 20.56 -2.93 9.21
C ASP A 76 19.43 -2.95 10.25
N ASP A 77 19.17 -1.83 10.91
CA ASP A 77 18.09 -1.70 11.91
C ASP A 77 16.70 -1.79 11.26
N ALA A 78 16.58 -1.29 10.03
CA ALA A 78 15.34 -1.35 9.27
C ALA A 78 15.58 -1.29 7.75
N ILE A 79 14.65 -1.88 7.00
CA ILE A 79 14.65 -1.84 5.53
C ILE A 79 13.30 -1.30 5.06
N ILE A 80 13.34 -0.28 4.21
CA ILE A 80 12.14 0.35 3.63
C ILE A 80 11.69 -0.43 2.41
N LEU A 81 10.39 -0.69 2.33
CA LEU A 81 9.72 -1.41 1.26
C LEU A 81 8.63 -0.50 0.70
N GLN A 82 8.61 -0.30 -0.62
CA GLN A 82 7.58 0.52 -1.28
C GLN A 82 6.82 -0.31 -2.30
N GLU A 83 5.49 -0.25 -2.26
CA GLU A 83 4.67 -0.90 -3.27
C GLU A 83 4.64 -0.08 -4.57
N LYS A 84 4.73 -0.76 -5.72
CA LYS A 84 4.95 -0.11 -7.02
C LYS A 84 3.76 0.70 -7.57
N TYR A 85 2.53 0.35 -7.20
CA TYR A 85 1.30 0.87 -7.82
C TYR A 85 0.61 1.92 -6.95
N ASP A 86 0.38 1.62 -5.67
CA ASP A 86 -0.23 2.55 -4.72
C ASP A 86 0.81 3.38 -3.95
N GLY A 87 2.09 3.02 -4.04
CA GLY A 87 3.17 3.70 -3.34
C GLY A 87 3.20 3.43 -1.84
N LYS A 88 2.36 2.54 -1.29
CA LYS A 88 2.30 2.31 0.16
C LYS A 88 3.68 1.92 0.69
N LEU A 89 4.05 2.54 1.80
CA LEU A 89 5.33 2.34 2.47
C LEU A 89 5.17 1.34 3.59
N PHE A 90 6.02 0.33 3.56
CA PHE A 90 6.21 -0.66 4.60
C PHE A 90 7.64 -0.60 5.11
N ILE A 91 7.85 -1.07 6.32
CA ILE A 91 9.16 -1.16 6.92
C ILE A 91 9.35 -2.53 7.55
N LEU A 92 10.43 -3.19 7.17
CA LEU A 92 10.93 -4.37 7.84
C LEU A 92 11.82 -3.89 8.99
N ILE A 93 11.37 -4.10 10.21
CA ILE A 93 12.13 -3.73 11.41
C ILE A 93 12.96 -4.94 11.82
N ASN A 94 14.22 -4.70 12.15
CA ASN A 94 15.16 -5.68 12.66
C ASN A 94 15.67 -5.18 14.01
N SER A 95 14.96 -5.52 15.09
CA SER A 95 15.33 -5.06 16.43
C SER A 95 16.11 -6.14 17.17
N THR A 96 17.27 -5.76 17.71
CA THR A 96 18.06 -6.64 18.57
C THR A 96 17.46 -6.63 19.98
N ILE A 97 16.75 -7.70 20.35
CA ILE A 97 16.12 -7.81 21.68
C ILE A 97 17.18 -7.99 22.77
N THR A 98 18.12 -8.91 22.58
CA THR A 98 19.30 -9.09 23.44
C THR A 98 20.45 -9.70 22.63
N THR A 99 21.69 -9.41 23.03
CA THR A 99 22.91 -9.96 22.39
C THR A 99 23.01 -11.49 22.44
N LEU A 100 22.16 -12.17 23.23
CA LEU A 100 22.19 -13.62 23.41
C LEU A 100 21.11 -14.35 22.60
N LEU A 101 19.92 -13.77 22.41
CA LEU A 101 18.78 -14.46 21.78
C LEU A 101 18.71 -14.27 20.28
N GLY A 102 19.20 -13.14 19.76
CA GLY A 102 19.15 -12.78 18.34
C GLY A 102 18.20 -11.65 18.03
N ASN A 103 17.75 -11.59 16.78
CA ASN A 103 17.00 -10.48 16.23
C ASN A 103 15.51 -10.80 16.11
N ALA A 104 14.65 -9.82 16.38
CA ALA A 104 13.23 -9.88 16.10
C ALA A 104 12.89 -9.10 14.84
N VAL A 105 12.19 -9.77 13.93
CA VAL A 105 11.83 -9.21 12.63
C VAL A 105 10.32 -9.18 12.45
N ASN A 106 9.78 -8.01 12.12
CA ASN A 106 8.38 -7.80 11.79
C ASN A 106 8.24 -6.76 10.66
N ILE A 107 7.07 -6.70 10.05
CA ILE A 107 6.74 -5.70 9.03
C ILE A 107 5.62 -4.80 9.52
N CYS A 108 5.83 -3.49 9.41
CA CYS A 108 4.85 -2.45 9.70
C CYS A 108 4.55 -1.63 8.44
N CYS A 109 3.43 -0.91 8.41
CA CYS A 109 3.03 0.03 7.36
C CYS A 109 2.94 1.45 7.92
N PHE A 110 3.27 2.46 7.13
CA PHE A 110 3.06 3.85 7.54
C PHE A 110 1.60 4.26 7.34
N GLY A 111 0.91 4.66 8.41
CA GLY A 111 -0.50 5.03 8.32
C GLY A 111 -1.18 5.30 9.66
N PRO A 112 -2.51 5.53 9.67
CA PRO A 112 -3.29 5.72 10.89
C PRO A 112 -3.42 4.42 11.69
N ASN A 113 -3.65 4.54 13.00
CA ASN A 113 -3.82 3.41 13.91
C ASN A 113 -5.17 2.72 13.71
N ALA A 114 -5.37 2.13 12.55
CA ALA A 114 -6.54 1.33 12.23
C ALA A 114 -6.57 0.09 13.13
N SER A 115 -7.75 -0.21 13.67
CA SER A 115 -7.99 -1.40 14.49
C SER A 115 -7.92 -2.71 13.69
N GLU A 116 -8.20 -2.64 12.39
CA GLU A 116 -8.10 -3.76 11.46
C GLU A 116 -7.06 -3.46 10.38
N SER A 117 -6.22 -4.45 10.08
CA SER A 117 -5.24 -4.34 9.01
C SER A 117 -5.80 -4.89 7.71
N GLU A 118 -5.73 -4.08 6.65
CA GLU A 118 -6.00 -4.52 5.27
C GLU A 118 -4.85 -5.35 4.68
N TYR A 119 -3.72 -5.46 5.40
CA TYR A 119 -2.51 -6.06 4.90
C TYR A 119 -2.05 -7.22 5.79
N SER A 120 -1.62 -8.29 5.15
CA SER A 120 -0.93 -9.40 5.81
C SER A 120 0.41 -9.65 5.14
N TYR A 121 1.31 -10.31 5.86
CA TYR A 121 2.63 -10.62 5.34
C TYR A 121 3.08 -12.01 5.75
N GLY A 122 3.96 -12.58 4.95
CA GLY A 122 4.67 -13.81 5.25
C GLY A 122 6.17 -13.59 5.16
N ILE A 123 6.91 -13.98 6.19
CA ILE A 123 8.37 -14.00 6.19
C ILE A 123 8.82 -15.44 6.24
N LYS A 124 9.69 -15.84 5.32
CA LYS A 124 10.35 -17.14 5.36
C LYS A 124 11.86 -16.93 5.45
N ALA A 125 12.47 -17.46 6.50
CA ALA A 125 13.91 -17.56 6.63
C ALA A 125 14.35 -18.99 6.33
N ARG A 126 15.44 -19.15 5.56
CA ARG A 126 16.01 -20.47 5.25
C ARG A 126 17.48 -20.51 5.63
N SER A 127 17.87 -21.53 6.39
CA SER A 127 19.26 -21.94 6.59
C SER A 127 19.51 -23.29 5.91
N GLN A 128 20.74 -23.80 5.97
CA GLN A 128 21.07 -25.13 5.41
C GLN A 128 20.28 -26.27 6.06
N ARG A 129 19.79 -26.09 7.30
CA ARG A 129 19.14 -27.15 8.10
C ARG A 129 17.71 -26.83 8.52
N CYS A 130 17.31 -25.56 8.50
CA CYS A 130 16.02 -25.13 9.03
C CYS A 130 15.31 -24.17 8.07
N LYS A 131 13.98 -24.21 8.10
CA LYS A 131 13.12 -23.22 7.45
C LYS A 131 12.16 -22.69 8.51
N LEU A 132 12.22 -21.39 8.76
CA LEU A 132 11.28 -20.69 9.64
C LEU A 132 10.30 -19.93 8.77
N LYS A 133 9.01 -19.93 9.14
CA LYS A 133 7.98 -19.17 8.46
C LYS A 133 7.11 -18.48 9.50
N LEU A 134 6.94 -17.17 9.35
CA LEU A 134 5.93 -16.38 10.03
C LEU A 134 4.87 -15.96 9.01
N HIS A 135 3.62 -15.97 9.42
CA HIS A 135 2.54 -15.27 8.74
C HIS A 135 1.78 -14.47 9.79
N SER A 136 1.54 -13.20 9.52
CA SER A 136 0.96 -12.24 10.48
C SER A 136 0.31 -11.08 9.73
N PHE A 137 -0.40 -10.23 10.46
CA PHE A 137 -1.02 -9.01 9.94
C PHE A 137 -0.09 -7.81 10.16
N VAL A 138 -0.09 -6.90 9.19
CA VAL A 138 0.74 -5.69 9.27
C VAL A 138 0.13 -4.74 10.30
N THR A 139 0.97 -4.13 11.14
CA THR A 139 0.56 -3.07 12.05
C THR A 139 0.93 -1.70 11.48
N ASN A 140 0.08 -0.70 11.69
CA ASN A 140 0.36 0.66 11.25
C ASN A 140 1.21 1.39 12.29
N VAL A 141 2.14 2.21 11.81
CA VAL A 141 3.04 3.03 12.62
C VAL A 141 3.14 4.43 12.04
N GLN A 142 3.25 5.44 12.89
CA GLN A 142 3.53 6.81 12.46
C GLN A 142 5.03 7.12 12.53
N GLN A 143 5.75 6.47 13.45
CA GLN A 143 7.17 6.66 13.67
C GLN A 143 7.81 5.33 14.06
N VAL A 144 9.03 5.12 13.60
CA VAL A 144 9.83 3.93 13.91
C VAL A 144 10.79 4.28 15.04
N THR A 145 10.72 3.53 16.13
CA THR A 145 11.59 3.65 17.30
C THR A 145 12.10 2.25 17.68
N LEU A 146 13.14 2.16 18.51
CA LEU A 146 13.68 0.88 19.00
C LEU A 146 12.62 -0.05 19.64
N GLY A 147 11.49 0.50 20.11
CA GLY A 147 10.38 -0.24 20.72
C GLY A 147 9.20 -0.57 19.80
N THR A 148 9.26 -0.28 18.49
CA THR A 148 8.16 -0.47 17.53
C THR A 148 7.90 -1.95 17.16
N LEU A 149 8.33 -2.89 18.00
CA LEU A 149 8.08 -4.31 17.78
C LEU A 149 6.59 -4.62 17.99
N SER A 150 5.96 -5.18 16.96
CA SER A 150 4.67 -5.87 17.08
C SER A 150 4.80 -7.03 18.08
N PRO A 151 3.75 -7.39 18.85
CA PRO A 151 3.75 -8.62 19.65
C PRO A 151 3.95 -9.88 18.79
N GLU A 152 3.65 -9.80 17.50
CA GLU A 152 3.88 -10.87 16.52
C GLU A 152 5.12 -10.57 15.69
N PHE A 153 6.23 -11.28 15.98
CA PHE A 153 7.51 -11.14 15.30
C PHE A 153 8.19 -12.49 15.07
N LEU A 154 9.09 -12.54 14.08
CA LEU A 154 9.92 -13.71 13.80
C LEU A 154 11.26 -13.54 14.53
N MET A 155 11.55 -14.44 15.48
CA MET A 155 12.88 -14.50 16.08
C MET A 155 13.86 -15.23 15.18
N ILE A 156 15.01 -14.60 14.95
CA ILE A 156 16.14 -15.17 14.23
C ILE A 156 17.31 -15.31 15.22
N PRO A 157 17.69 -16.55 15.60
CA PRO A 157 18.77 -16.79 16.54
C PRO A 157 20.13 -16.28 16.07
N ASN A 158 20.97 -15.89 17.03
CA ASN A 158 22.38 -15.57 16.77
C ASN A 158 23.15 -16.79 16.25
N GLY A 159 24.04 -16.57 15.27
CA GLY A 159 24.85 -17.63 14.64
C GLY A 159 24.42 -18.03 13.23
N SER A 160 23.39 -17.39 12.66
CA SER A 160 23.12 -17.52 11.23
C SER A 160 24.22 -16.87 10.39
N SER A 161 24.63 -17.52 9.29
CA SER A 161 25.54 -16.94 8.29
C SER A 161 24.93 -15.65 7.71
N LYS A 162 25.60 -14.52 7.92
CA LYS A 162 25.18 -13.20 7.44
C LYS A 162 25.67 -12.96 6.00
N PRO A 163 24.91 -12.26 5.13
CA PRO A 163 23.58 -11.68 5.37
C PRO A 163 22.45 -12.71 5.34
N LEU A 164 21.44 -12.49 6.19
CA LEU A 164 20.23 -13.32 6.26
C LEU A 164 19.32 -13.04 5.07
N LYS A 165 19.07 -14.04 4.23
CA LYS A 165 18.11 -13.94 3.12
C LYS A 165 16.71 -14.30 3.60
N LEU A 166 15.82 -13.33 3.58
CA LEU A 166 14.41 -13.48 3.92
C LEU A 166 13.57 -13.44 2.64
N GLU A 167 12.74 -14.45 2.42
CA GLU A 167 11.70 -14.40 1.38
C GLU A 167 10.45 -13.79 2.01
N ILE A 168 10.06 -12.61 1.53
CA ILE A 168 8.94 -11.83 2.04
C ILE A 168 7.84 -11.80 0.98
N CYS A 169 6.59 -11.94 1.42
CA CYS A 169 5.41 -11.70 0.59
C CYS A 169 4.42 -10.87 1.41
N ILE A 170 4.02 -9.70 0.88
CA ILE A 170 3.01 -8.83 1.49
C ILE A 170 1.76 -8.92 0.62
N THR A 171 0.60 -9.06 1.24
CA THR A 171 -0.71 -9.18 0.58
C THR A 171 -1.65 -8.11 1.11
N CYS A 172 -2.43 -7.50 0.23
CA CYS A 172 -3.51 -6.58 0.56
C CYS A 172 -4.84 -7.27 0.25
N THR A 173 -5.87 -7.07 1.07
CA THR A 173 -7.23 -7.58 0.81
C THR A 173 -7.85 -6.94 -0.43
N ASN A 174 -7.58 -5.66 -0.66
CA ASN A 174 -8.10 -4.87 -1.77
C ASN A 174 -6.98 -4.05 -2.45
N PRO A 175 -6.07 -4.70 -3.18
CA PRO A 175 -4.96 -4.00 -3.82
C PRO A 175 -5.46 -3.05 -4.90
N VAL A 176 -4.85 -1.87 -4.98
CA VAL A 176 -5.01 -1.00 -6.15
C VAL A 176 -4.23 -1.62 -7.30
N MET A 177 -4.87 -1.75 -8.45
CA MET A 177 -4.27 -2.24 -9.69
C MET A 177 -4.40 -1.21 -10.80
N GLN A 178 -3.54 -1.34 -11.80
CA GLN A 178 -3.56 -0.50 -12.98
C GLN A 178 -4.34 -1.18 -14.10
N ILE A 179 -5.24 -0.44 -14.74
CA ILE A 179 -5.92 -0.86 -15.96
C ILE A 179 -5.78 0.21 -17.03
N PHE A 180 -6.04 -0.18 -18.27
CA PHE A 180 -5.95 0.67 -19.44
C PHE A 180 -7.32 0.87 -20.06
N VAL A 181 -7.61 2.09 -20.51
CA VAL A 181 -8.82 2.41 -21.27
C VAL A 181 -8.38 3.01 -22.59
N ARG A 182 -8.72 2.35 -23.70
CA ARG A 182 -8.55 2.91 -25.04
C ARG A 182 -9.70 3.87 -25.31
N ASP A 183 -9.39 5.13 -25.56
CA ASP A 183 -10.37 6.15 -25.90
C ASP A 183 -10.79 6.12 -27.37
N LEU A 184 -11.73 6.99 -27.73
CA LEU A 184 -12.27 7.14 -29.09
C LEU A 184 -11.20 7.42 -30.15
N ASN A 185 -10.08 8.05 -29.76
CA ASN A 185 -8.97 8.41 -30.64
C ASN A 185 -7.88 7.33 -30.66
N GLY A 186 -8.11 6.19 -30.01
CA GLY A 186 -7.14 5.11 -29.86
C GLY A 186 -6.06 5.39 -28.80
N LYS A 187 -6.13 6.50 -28.06
CA LYS A 187 -5.16 6.83 -27.00
C LYS A 187 -5.48 6.03 -25.74
N ILE A 188 -4.43 5.52 -25.09
CA ILE A 188 -4.54 4.77 -23.85
C ILE A 188 -4.56 5.73 -22.66
N ILE A 189 -5.58 5.59 -21.82
CA ILE A 189 -5.71 6.23 -20.50
C ILE A 189 -5.35 5.18 -19.46
N THR A 190 -4.45 5.52 -18.55
CA THR A 190 -4.12 4.68 -17.40
C THR A 190 -5.03 5.04 -16.23
N LEU A 191 -5.69 4.05 -15.63
CA LEU A 191 -6.51 4.21 -14.42
C LEU A 191 -5.99 3.35 -13.28
N LYS A 192 -6.19 3.81 -12.04
CA LYS A 192 -5.86 3.08 -10.81
C LYS A 192 -7.18 2.67 -10.16
N VAL A 193 -7.47 1.38 -10.09
CA VAL A 193 -8.75 0.85 -9.63
C VAL A 193 -8.54 -0.22 -8.58
N LYS A 194 -9.51 -0.42 -7.70
CA LYS A 194 -9.58 -1.57 -6.79
C LYS A 194 -10.51 -2.63 -7.37
N SER A 195 -10.34 -3.88 -6.94
CA SER A 195 -11.21 -4.99 -7.37
C SER A 195 -12.69 -4.76 -7.04
N LEU A 196 -12.97 -4.06 -5.93
CA LEU A 196 -14.32 -3.73 -5.47
C LEU A 196 -14.88 -2.42 -6.04
N ASP A 197 -14.09 -1.67 -6.82
CA ASP A 197 -14.59 -0.46 -7.47
C ASP A 197 -15.70 -0.85 -8.45
N THR A 198 -16.75 -0.04 -8.51
CA THR A 198 -17.84 -0.23 -9.47
C THR A 198 -17.44 0.30 -10.83
N ILE A 199 -18.06 -0.20 -11.89
CA ILE A 199 -17.85 0.36 -13.23
C ILE A 199 -18.26 1.84 -13.29
N PHE A 200 -19.23 2.24 -12.46
CA PHE A 200 -19.56 3.66 -12.27
C PHE A 200 -18.37 4.49 -11.79
N SER A 201 -17.68 4.06 -10.73
CA SER A 201 -16.51 4.81 -10.21
C SER A 201 -15.34 4.81 -11.21
N VAL A 202 -15.18 3.75 -12.01
CA VAL A 202 -14.22 3.74 -13.12
C VAL A 202 -14.55 4.82 -14.16
N LYS A 203 -15.83 5.02 -14.48
CA LYS A 203 -16.27 6.08 -15.41
C LYS A 203 -16.07 7.48 -14.83
N GLU A 204 -16.26 7.66 -13.53
CA GLU A 204 -15.92 8.92 -12.85
C GLU A 204 -14.44 9.24 -13.01
N GLN A 205 -13.54 8.26 -12.80
CA GLN A 205 -12.10 8.47 -13.04
C GLN A 205 -11.77 8.84 -14.49
N ILE A 206 -12.53 8.32 -15.46
CA ILE A 206 -12.38 8.71 -16.88
C ILE A 206 -12.86 10.15 -17.09
N HIS A 207 -13.99 10.53 -16.47
CA HIS A 207 -14.52 11.88 -16.53
C HIS A 207 -13.49 12.88 -15.99
N ASP A 208 -12.88 12.61 -14.85
CA ASP A 208 -11.85 13.49 -14.27
C ASP A 208 -10.64 13.69 -15.19
N LYS A 209 -10.30 12.69 -16.00
CA LYS A 209 -9.12 12.73 -16.90
C LYS A 209 -9.42 13.25 -18.31
N LYS A 210 -10.64 13.13 -18.80
CA LYS A 210 -11.00 13.41 -20.20
C LYS A 210 -12.23 14.30 -20.38
N THR A 211 -12.93 14.64 -19.31
CA THR A 211 -14.16 15.46 -19.27
C THR A 211 -15.38 14.85 -19.98
N TYR A 212 -15.32 13.58 -20.39
CA TYR A 212 -16.48 12.89 -20.99
C TYR A 212 -17.57 12.64 -19.93
N PRO A 213 -18.84 13.07 -20.13
CA PRO A 213 -19.90 12.86 -19.15
C PRO A 213 -20.09 11.36 -18.84
N VAL A 214 -20.17 11.01 -17.56
CA VAL A 214 -20.27 9.60 -17.09
C VAL A 214 -21.41 8.83 -17.76
N GLN A 215 -22.54 9.50 -17.98
CA GLN A 215 -23.74 8.96 -18.62
C GLN A 215 -23.55 8.58 -20.10
N ASP A 216 -22.64 9.29 -20.79
CA ASP A 216 -22.35 9.05 -22.20
C ASP A 216 -21.31 7.95 -22.38
N GLN A 217 -20.54 7.64 -21.33
CA GLN A 217 -19.51 6.62 -21.39
C GLN A 217 -20.10 5.21 -21.47
N ARG A 218 -19.67 4.45 -22.49
CA ARG A 218 -19.91 3.02 -22.64
C ARG A 218 -18.58 2.28 -22.64
N LEU A 219 -18.33 1.51 -21.59
CA LEU A 219 -17.14 0.68 -21.44
C LEU A 219 -17.42 -0.76 -21.89
N THR A 220 -16.49 -1.32 -22.64
CA THR A 220 -16.54 -2.69 -23.15
C THR A 220 -15.24 -3.41 -22.82
N PHE A 221 -15.34 -4.65 -22.35
CA PHE A 221 -14.21 -5.55 -22.11
C PHE A 221 -14.54 -6.95 -22.63
N CYS A 222 -13.61 -7.60 -23.35
CA CYS A 222 -13.83 -8.91 -23.98
C CYS A 222 -15.14 -9.00 -24.77
N CYS A 223 -15.45 -7.95 -25.55
CA CYS A 223 -16.70 -7.80 -26.32
C CYS A 223 -18.00 -7.72 -25.49
N ARG A 224 -17.92 -7.64 -24.16
CA ARG A 224 -19.05 -7.45 -23.26
C ARG A 224 -19.11 -6.02 -22.77
N GLN A 225 -20.30 -5.41 -22.87
CA GLN A 225 -20.55 -4.12 -22.25
C GLN A 225 -20.58 -4.27 -20.72
N LEU A 226 -19.90 -3.35 -20.05
CA LEU A 226 -19.85 -3.27 -18.59
C LEU A 226 -21.05 -2.49 -18.06
N HIS A 227 -21.63 -2.95 -16.96
CA HIS A 227 -22.76 -2.32 -16.28
C HIS A 227 -22.29 -1.60 -15.02
N ASP A 228 -22.87 -0.44 -14.75
CA ASP A 228 -22.44 0.50 -13.71
C ASP A 228 -22.49 -0.09 -12.29
N SER A 229 -23.40 -1.02 -12.04
CA SER A 229 -23.57 -1.71 -10.74
C SER A 229 -22.62 -2.89 -10.53
N MET A 230 -21.94 -3.38 -11.57
CA MET A 230 -20.97 -4.47 -11.41
C MET A 230 -19.64 -3.92 -10.92
N THR A 231 -18.88 -4.73 -10.20
CA THR A 231 -17.52 -4.39 -9.80
C THR A 231 -16.50 -4.73 -10.88
N VAL A 232 -15.29 -4.20 -10.75
CA VAL A 232 -14.14 -4.58 -11.59
C VAL A 232 -13.88 -6.10 -11.50
N ALA A 233 -13.99 -6.68 -10.29
CA ALA A 233 -13.85 -8.12 -10.06
C ALA A 233 -14.96 -8.95 -10.73
N ASP A 234 -16.22 -8.52 -10.66
CA ASP A 234 -17.36 -9.24 -11.28
C ASP A 234 -17.19 -9.39 -12.80
N ASN A 235 -16.43 -8.49 -13.42
CA ASN A 235 -16.14 -8.49 -14.85
C ASN A 235 -14.83 -9.20 -15.21
N ASN A 236 -14.16 -9.82 -14.24
CA ASN A 236 -12.84 -10.44 -14.40
C ASN A 236 -11.79 -9.49 -14.99
N ILE A 237 -11.93 -8.20 -14.71
CA ILE A 237 -10.94 -7.21 -15.12
C ILE A 237 -9.77 -7.35 -14.16
N GLN A 238 -8.60 -7.68 -14.70
CA GLN A 238 -7.37 -7.86 -13.95
C GLN A 238 -6.41 -6.70 -14.22
N LYS A 239 -5.32 -6.69 -13.46
CA LYS A 239 -4.18 -5.83 -13.74
C LYS A 239 -3.78 -5.91 -15.22
N ASP A 240 -3.45 -4.75 -15.79
CA ASP A 240 -3.03 -4.54 -17.18
C ASP A 240 -4.12 -4.86 -18.24
N SER A 241 -5.36 -5.08 -17.82
CA SER A 241 -6.50 -5.24 -18.75
C SER A 241 -6.76 -3.95 -19.53
N THR A 242 -7.15 -4.09 -20.80
CA THR A 242 -7.52 -2.96 -21.67
C THR A 242 -9.02 -2.94 -21.96
N LEU A 243 -9.71 -1.92 -21.48
CA LEU A 243 -11.11 -1.62 -21.76
C LEU A 243 -11.20 -0.70 -22.99
N HIS A 244 -12.32 -0.78 -23.70
CA HIS A 244 -12.62 0.11 -24.83
C HIS A 244 -13.74 1.09 -24.43
N LEU A 245 -13.47 2.38 -24.58
CA LEU A 245 -14.45 3.44 -24.35
C LEU A 245 -15.12 3.84 -25.67
N THR A 246 -16.45 3.86 -25.66
CA THR A 246 -17.29 4.46 -26.69
C THR A 246 -18.21 5.48 -26.05
N LEU A 247 -18.63 6.50 -26.79
CA LEU A 247 -19.63 7.47 -26.31
C LEU A 247 -20.99 7.15 -26.92
N ARG A 248 -22.05 7.27 -26.13
CA ARG A 248 -23.42 7.29 -26.64
C ARG A 248 -23.63 8.63 -27.34
N LEU A 249 -24.05 8.59 -28.60
CA LEU A 249 -24.57 9.78 -29.26
C LEU A 249 -25.99 9.99 -28.75
N LEU A 250 -26.25 11.08 -28.04
CA LEU A 250 -27.60 11.61 -27.91
C LEU A 250 -28.04 12.04 -29.31
N GLY A 251 -29.06 11.37 -29.85
CA GLY A 251 -29.82 11.95 -30.95
C GLY A 251 -30.68 13.05 -30.34
N ASP A 252 -30.49 14.28 -30.81
CA ASP A 252 -31.43 15.38 -30.58
C ASP A 252 -32.79 15.08 -31.21
#